data_AF-A0A951NZC9-F1
#
_entry.id   AF-A0A951NZC9-F1
#
_cell.length_a   1.000
_cell.length_b   1.000
_cell.length_c   1.000
_cell.angle_alpha   90.00
_cell.angle_beta   90.00
_cell.angle_gamma   90.00
#
_symmetry.space_group_name_H-M   'P 1'
#
loop_
_entity.id
_entity.type
_entity.pdbx_description
1 polymer ?
#
loop_
_entity_poly.entity_id
_entity_poly.type
_entity_poly.pdbx_seq_one_letter_code
_entity_poly.pdbx_strand_id
1 'polypeptide(L)'
;MRDIEPKPIRFSTTKQSQKTCRVGLAIAKNDSGYFRVRYLEAGELHQTDVSPDQILPLERARVRVKNDQVDVIHDAIARLEIERDRLKNEGTIAPSHCWIETGSVKDRNFRQAWWRSEQAIFESKRSRGKKVKSCYIGEEGSPEHQEAKRAKYRRERLKEIDRHLEMLMRCDSSQ
;
A
#
# COMPACT_ATOMS: atom_id res chain seq x y z
N MET A 1 31.09 -35.99 -6.35
CA MET A 1 30.22 -34.80 -6.25
C MET A 1 31.13 -33.62 -5.96
N ARG A 2 31.15 -32.59 -6.80
CA ARG A 2 31.99 -31.39 -6.58
C ARG A 2 31.10 -30.31 -5.97
N ASP A 3 31.46 -29.86 -4.78
CA ASP A 3 30.77 -28.80 -4.06
C ASP A 3 30.94 -27.46 -4.81
N ILE A 4 29.82 -26.83 -5.14
CA ILE A 4 29.78 -25.53 -5.81
C ILE A 4 29.60 -24.48 -4.71
N GLU A 5 30.67 -23.76 -4.37
CA GLU A 5 30.58 -22.63 -3.45
C GLU A 5 29.88 -21.43 -4.11
N PRO A 6 28.88 -20.81 -3.46
CA PRO A 6 28.18 -19.65 -4.00
C PRO A 6 29.08 -18.40 -3.91
N LYS A 7 29.33 -17.76 -5.06
CA LYS A 7 30.06 -16.49 -5.12
C LYS A 7 29.19 -15.33 -4.61
N PRO A 8 29.74 -14.40 -3.82
CA PRO A 8 29.00 -13.23 -3.35
C PRO A 8 28.73 -12.25 -4.50
N ILE A 9 27.46 -11.86 -4.64
CA ILE A 9 27.00 -10.82 -5.56
C ILE A 9 27.42 -9.46 -4.99
N ARG A 10 28.34 -8.76 -5.68
CA ARG A 10 28.69 -7.37 -5.35
C ARG A 10 27.68 -6.43 -6.00
N PHE A 11 26.89 -5.75 -5.18
CA PHE A 11 26.09 -4.60 -5.63
C PHE A 11 27.01 -3.38 -5.76
N SER A 12 27.17 -2.87 -6.98
CA SER A 12 27.78 -1.56 -7.21
C SER A 12 26.76 -0.48 -6.85
N THR A 13 27.06 0.29 -5.80
CA THR A 13 26.32 1.50 -5.49
C THR A 13 26.64 2.56 -6.53
N THR A 14 25.77 2.69 -7.53
CA THR A 14 25.82 3.82 -8.46
C THR A 14 25.51 5.07 -7.66
N LYS A 15 26.46 6.01 -7.59
CA LYS A 15 26.28 7.32 -6.94
C LYS A 15 25.13 8.06 -7.63
N GLN A 16 23.95 8.01 -7.03
CA GLN A 16 22.81 8.81 -7.43
C GLN A 16 23.15 10.27 -7.14
N SER A 17 23.40 11.02 -8.20
CA SER A 17 23.64 12.47 -8.16
C SER A 17 22.48 13.13 -7.41
N GLN A 18 22.76 13.60 -6.19
CA GLN A 18 21.82 14.37 -5.39
C GLN A 18 21.66 15.72 -6.07
N LYS A 19 20.71 15.82 -7.01
CA LYS A 19 20.21 17.11 -7.47
C LYS A 19 19.55 17.77 -6.27
N THR A 20 20.16 18.84 -5.79
CA THR A 20 19.61 19.70 -4.75
C THR A 20 18.27 20.27 -5.24
N CYS A 21 17.17 19.76 -4.68
CA CYS A 21 15.85 20.31 -4.92
C CYS A 21 15.78 21.69 -4.25
N ARG A 22 15.76 22.76 -5.05
CA ARG A 22 15.47 24.12 -4.57
C ARG A 22 14.01 24.21 -4.18
N VAL A 23 13.72 24.17 -2.87
CA VAL A 23 12.35 24.24 -2.34
C VAL A 23 12.08 25.68 -1.90
N GLY A 24 11.01 26.26 -2.45
CA GLY A 24 10.55 27.63 -2.16
C GLY A 24 10.85 28.60 -3.30
N LEU A 25 9.80 29.19 -3.87
CA LEU A 25 9.87 30.27 -4.86
C LEU A 25 8.75 31.25 -4.50
N ALA A 26 9.09 32.33 -3.81
CA ALA A 26 8.21 33.50 -3.71
C ALA A 26 8.56 34.40 -4.88
N ILE A 27 7.57 34.76 -5.69
CA ILE A 27 7.72 35.62 -6.87
C ILE A 27 7.00 36.94 -6.57
N ALA A 28 7.77 38.04 -6.49
CA ALA A 28 7.20 39.39 -6.43
C ALA A 28 7.73 40.20 -7.61
N LYS A 29 6.84 40.91 -8.29
CA LYS A 29 7.20 41.83 -9.37
C LYS A 29 7.76 43.11 -8.72
N ASN A 30 8.96 43.51 -9.10
CA ASN A 30 9.54 44.78 -8.66
C ASN A 30 9.21 45.89 -9.68
N ASP A 31 9.47 47.14 -9.29
CA ASP A 31 9.18 48.32 -10.11
C ASP A 31 9.97 48.35 -11.43
N SER A 32 11.04 47.55 -11.54
CA SER A 32 11.84 47.39 -12.76
C SER A 32 11.34 46.31 -13.72
N GLY A 33 10.21 45.66 -13.42
CA GLY A 33 9.59 44.65 -14.28
C GLY A 33 10.23 43.25 -14.22
N TYR A 34 11.22 43.05 -13.35
CA TYR A 34 11.84 41.76 -13.05
C TYR A 34 11.07 41.04 -11.94
N PHE A 35 11.30 39.74 -11.82
CA PHE A 35 10.71 38.95 -10.77
C PHE A 35 11.77 38.54 -9.76
N ARG A 36 11.51 38.93 -8.52
CA ARG A 36 12.38 38.64 -7.40
C ARG A 36 12.10 37.25 -6.89
N VAL A 37 13.06 36.35 -7.03
CA VAL A 37 12.97 34.95 -6.63
C VAL A 37 13.80 34.73 -5.38
N ARG A 38 13.17 34.12 -4.36
CA ARG A 38 13.86 33.61 -3.17
C ARG A 38 13.85 32.09 -3.19
N TYR A 39 15.00 31.47 -2.93
CA TYR A 39 15.14 30.02 -2.82
C TYR A 39 16.10 29.63 -1.70
N LEU A 40 15.95 28.43 -1.15
CA LEU A 40 16.84 27.85 -0.15
C LEU A 40 17.84 26.89 -0.81
N GLU A 41 19.12 27.04 -0.50
CA GLU A 41 20.18 26.13 -0.93
C GLU A 41 21.11 25.88 0.28
N ALA A 42 21.30 24.60 0.66
CA ALA A 42 22.09 24.20 1.84
C ALA A 42 21.68 24.86 3.18
N GLY A 43 20.42 25.30 3.31
CA GLY A 43 19.92 25.97 4.52
C GLY A 43 20.14 27.49 4.52
N GLU A 44 20.77 28.04 3.49
CA GLU A 44 20.93 29.49 3.30
C GLU A 44 19.87 30.03 2.33
N LEU A 45 19.32 31.19 2.66
CA LEU A 45 18.30 31.87 1.85
C LEU A 45 18.97 32.78 0.82
N HIS A 46 18.81 32.45 -0.46
CA HIS A 46 19.32 33.25 -1.57
C HIS A 46 18.20 34.05 -2.23
N GLN A 47 18.54 35.24 -2.74
CA GLN A 47 17.63 36.10 -3.48
C GLN A 47 18.29 36.55 -4.79
N THR A 48 17.58 36.41 -5.90
CA THR A 48 18.05 36.85 -7.22
C THR A 48 16.89 37.46 -8.01
N ASP A 49 17.19 38.48 -8.81
CA ASP A 49 16.22 39.11 -9.70
C ASP A 49 16.32 38.42 -11.07
N VAL A 50 15.21 37.85 -11.54
CA VAL A 50 15.16 36.99 -12.72
C VAL A 50 14.37 37.69 -13.82
N SER A 51 14.88 37.64 -15.05
CA SER A 51 14.21 38.24 -16.22
C SER A 51 12.88 37.52 -16.51
N PRO A 52 11.82 38.22 -16.95
CA PRO A 52 10.55 37.61 -17.35
C PRO A 52 10.70 36.42 -18.32
N ASP A 53 11.66 36.50 -19.24
CA ASP A 53 11.91 35.46 -20.24
C ASP A 53 12.46 34.15 -19.64
N GLN A 54 13.06 34.22 -18.44
CA GLN A 54 13.63 33.09 -17.72
C GLN A 54 12.61 32.42 -16.77
N ILE A 55 11.41 32.98 -16.62
CA ILE A 55 10.36 32.45 -15.72
C ILE A 55 9.53 31.37 -16.39
N LEU A 56 9.28 31.49 -17.70
CA LEU A 56 8.56 30.48 -18.47
C LEU A 56 9.23 29.09 -18.36
N PRO A 57 10.58 28.95 -18.44
CA PRO A 57 11.26 27.69 -18.14
C PRO A 57 11.03 27.15 -16.72
N LEU A 58 11.02 28.02 -15.70
CA LEU A 58 10.86 27.63 -14.29
C LEU A 58 9.41 27.20 -13.97
N GLU A 59 8.43 27.90 -14.51
CA GLU A 59 7.02 27.50 -14.43
C GLU A 59 6.76 26.19 -15.18
N ARG A 60 7.33 26.04 -16.39
CA ARG A 60 7.27 24.77 -17.14
C ARG A 60 7.92 23.62 -16.38
N ALA A 61 9.03 23.84 -15.68
CA ALA A 61 9.67 22.84 -14.84
C ALA A 61 8.78 22.46 -13.63
N ARG A 62 8.14 23.44 -12.98
CA ARG A 62 7.17 23.19 -11.89
C ARG A 62 5.95 22.39 -12.35
N VAL A 63 5.40 22.72 -13.52
CA VAL A 63 4.29 21.98 -14.12
C VAL A 63 4.69 20.55 -14.43
N ARG A 64 5.90 20.31 -14.96
CA ARG A 64 6.43 18.95 -15.18
C ARG A 64 6.55 18.14 -13.89
N VAL A 65 7.14 18.71 -12.84
CA VAL A 65 7.29 18.01 -11.54
C VAL A 65 5.93 17.66 -10.92
N LYS A 66 4.92 18.53 -11.07
CA LYS A 66 3.55 18.24 -10.62
C LYS A 66 2.92 17.09 -11.43
N ASN A 67 3.07 17.12 -12.76
CA ASN A 67 2.54 16.06 -13.62
C ASN A 67 3.22 14.71 -13.32
N ASP A 68 4.54 14.69 -13.11
CA ASP A 68 5.26 13.47 -12.74
C ASP A 68 4.76 12.88 -11.40
N GLN A 69 4.38 13.73 -10.43
CA GLN A 69 3.81 13.28 -9.17
C GLN A 69 2.40 12.68 -9.33
N VAL A 70 1.57 13.29 -10.17
CA VAL A 70 0.23 12.80 -10.50
C VAL A 70 0.32 11.43 -11.18
N ASP A 71 1.22 11.28 -12.16
CA ASP A 71 1.44 10.01 -12.86
C ASP A 71 1.90 8.89 -11.89
N VAL A 72 2.78 9.21 -10.94
CA VAL A 72 3.20 8.26 -9.90
C VAL A 72 2.04 7.83 -8.99
N ILE A 73 1.15 8.75 -8.62
CA ILE A 73 -0.02 8.44 -7.80
C ILE A 73 -1.00 7.56 -8.58
N HIS A 74 -1.28 7.88 -9.85
CA HIS A 74 -2.14 7.07 -10.71
C HIS A 74 -1.59 5.66 -10.93
N ASP A 75 -0.28 5.53 -11.18
CA ASP A 75 0.38 4.23 -11.29
C ASP A 75 0.28 3.41 -10.01
N ALA A 76 0.42 4.06 -8.85
CA ALA A 76 0.29 3.40 -7.55
C ALA A 76 -1.15 2.90 -7.31
N ILE A 77 -2.15 3.73 -7.65
CA ILE A 77 -3.58 3.37 -7.57
C ILE A 77 -3.84 2.16 -8.48
N ALA A 78 -3.43 2.22 -9.75
CA ALA A 78 -3.66 1.14 -10.71
C ALA A 78 -3.05 -0.19 -10.23
N ARG A 79 -1.84 -0.18 -9.66
CA ARG A 79 -1.21 -1.39 -9.09
C ARG A 79 -2.01 -1.98 -7.93
N LEU A 80 -2.48 -1.13 -7.02
CA LEU A 80 -3.27 -1.55 -5.86
C LEU A 80 -4.63 -2.11 -6.28
N GLU A 81 -5.27 -1.54 -7.30
CA GLU A 81 -6.52 -2.07 -7.84
C GLU A 81 -6.34 -3.44 -8.51
N ILE A 82 -5.26 -3.61 -9.28
CA ILE A 82 -4.92 -4.92 -9.86
C ILE A 82 -4.68 -5.96 -8.75
N GLU A 83 -3.95 -5.60 -7.69
CA GLU A 83 -3.72 -6.50 -6.54
C GLU A 83 -5.02 -6.84 -5.81
N ARG A 84 -5.90 -5.85 -5.60
CA ARG A 84 -7.23 -6.04 -5.00
C ARG A 84 -8.06 -7.04 -5.79
N ASP A 85 -8.11 -6.87 -7.10
CA ASP A 85 -8.93 -7.71 -7.97
C ASP A 85 -8.34 -9.12 -8.09
N ARG A 86 -7.00 -9.25 -8.10
CA ARG A 86 -6.32 -10.53 -8.00
C ARG A 86 -6.70 -11.28 -6.72
N LEU A 87 -6.66 -10.63 -5.56
CA LEU A 87 -7.01 -11.26 -4.27
C LEU A 87 -8.48 -11.70 -4.20
N LYS A 88 -9.40 -10.93 -4.81
CA LYS A 88 -10.80 -11.30 -4.94
C LYS A 88 -11.02 -12.53 -5.83
N ASN A 89 -10.21 -12.66 -6.88
CA ASN A 89 -10.29 -13.78 -7.83
C ASN A 89 -9.55 -15.04 -7.36
N GLU A 90 -8.60 -14.93 -6.42
CA GLU A 90 -7.79 -16.06 -5.96
C GLU A 90 -8.58 -17.10 -5.15
N GLY A 91 -9.65 -16.69 -4.46
CA GLY A 91 -10.51 -17.62 -3.75
C GLY A 91 -11.37 -16.99 -2.68
N THR A 92 -11.83 -17.81 -1.74
CA THR A 92 -12.74 -17.39 -0.68
C THR A 92 -12.10 -16.33 0.21
N ILE A 93 -12.85 -15.28 0.54
CA ILE A 93 -12.45 -14.25 1.51
C ILE A 93 -13.17 -14.55 2.83
N ALA A 94 -12.44 -14.50 3.94
CA ALA A 94 -13.04 -14.73 5.25
C ALA A 94 -14.08 -13.64 5.58
N PRO A 95 -15.19 -13.97 6.28
CA PRO A 95 -16.15 -12.97 6.73
C PRO A 95 -15.52 -11.97 7.71
N SER A 96 -16.09 -10.77 7.81
CA SER A 96 -15.66 -9.73 8.76
C SER A 96 -15.76 -10.20 10.22
N HIS A 97 -14.88 -9.68 11.09
CA HIS A 97 -14.85 -9.97 12.54
C HIS A 97 -14.73 -11.45 12.90
N CYS A 98 -14.11 -12.25 12.02
CA CYS A 98 -13.83 -13.66 12.27
C CYS A 98 -12.36 -13.95 12.55
N TRP A 99 -12.09 -14.95 13.39
CA TRP A 99 -10.77 -15.53 13.62
C TRP A 99 -10.82 -17.06 13.61
N ILE A 100 -9.65 -17.68 13.48
CA ILE A 100 -9.49 -19.13 13.53
C ILE A 100 -9.00 -19.49 14.93
N GLU A 101 -9.65 -20.44 15.57
CA GLU A 101 -9.26 -21.00 16.86
C GLU A 101 -8.97 -22.49 16.69
N THR A 102 -7.93 -22.98 17.36
CA THR A 102 -7.57 -24.41 17.37
C THR A 102 -7.68 -25.00 18.77
N GLY A 103 -8.41 -26.11 18.89
CA GLY A 103 -8.66 -26.79 20.17
C GLY A 103 -8.30 -28.28 20.11
N SER A 104 -7.75 -28.81 21.20
CA SER A 104 -7.51 -30.25 21.33
C SER A 104 -8.82 -30.99 21.58
N VAL A 105 -8.96 -32.17 20.98
CA VAL A 105 -10.14 -33.03 21.19
C VAL A 105 -9.80 -34.11 22.19
N LYS A 106 -10.68 -34.33 23.17
CA LYS A 106 -10.53 -35.42 24.13
C LYS A 106 -10.40 -36.76 23.39
N ASP A 107 -9.42 -37.57 23.78
CA ASP A 107 -9.18 -38.91 23.23
C ASP A 107 -8.77 -38.94 21.75
N ARG A 108 -8.25 -37.84 21.20
CA ARG A 108 -7.70 -37.76 19.83
C ARG A 108 -6.32 -37.09 19.83
N ASN A 109 -5.45 -37.51 18.91
CA ASN A 109 -4.09 -36.97 18.76
C ASN A 109 -4.00 -35.78 17.79
N PHE A 110 -5.13 -35.18 17.42
CA PHE A 110 -5.18 -34.04 16.52
C PHE A 110 -5.97 -32.88 17.12
N ARG A 111 -5.74 -31.68 16.57
CA ARG A 111 -6.42 -30.45 16.97
C ARG A 111 -7.47 -30.09 15.92
N GLN A 112 -8.61 -29.57 16.35
CA GLN A 112 -9.67 -29.10 15.48
C GLN A 112 -9.57 -27.59 15.28
N ALA A 113 -9.74 -27.14 14.04
CA ALA A 113 -9.82 -25.74 13.68
C ALA A 113 -11.28 -25.29 13.52
N TRP A 114 -11.59 -24.11 14.06
CA TRP A 114 -12.91 -23.50 14.03
C TRP A 114 -12.82 -22.05 13.57
N TRP A 115 -13.75 -21.64 12.71
CA TRP A 115 -14.08 -20.24 12.55
C TRP A 115 -14.87 -19.78 13.76
N ARG A 116 -14.49 -18.63 14.32
CA ARG A 116 -15.18 -17.94 15.41
C ARG A 116 -15.51 -16.52 14.97
N SER A 117 -16.60 -15.98 15.49
CA SER A 117 -17.02 -14.59 15.31
C SER A 117 -17.65 -14.06 16.58
N GLU A 118 -17.56 -12.75 16.79
CA GLU A 118 -18.30 -12.06 17.86
C GLU A 118 -19.82 -12.16 17.64
N GLN A 119 -20.24 -12.15 16.36
CA GLN A 119 -21.63 -12.17 15.93
C GLN A 119 -22.04 -13.55 15.38
N ALA A 120 -23.33 -13.86 15.47
CA ALA A 120 -23.86 -15.10 14.92
C ALA A 120 -24.04 -14.96 13.40
N ILE A 121 -23.01 -15.29 12.64
CA ILE A 121 -22.98 -15.11 11.18
C ILE A 121 -22.99 -16.43 10.38
N PHE A 122 -22.57 -17.54 11.00
CA PHE A 122 -22.46 -18.83 10.31
C PHE A 122 -23.78 -19.59 10.37
N GLU A 123 -24.13 -20.33 9.33
CA GLU A 123 -25.35 -21.14 9.34
C GLU A 123 -25.21 -22.38 10.23
N SER A 124 -26.21 -22.64 11.07
CA SER A 124 -26.25 -23.84 11.90
C SER A 124 -26.55 -25.07 11.06
N LYS A 125 -25.67 -26.08 11.12
CA LYS A 125 -25.91 -27.40 10.50
C LYS A 125 -27.09 -28.15 11.15
N ARG A 126 -27.45 -27.84 12.40
CA ARG A 126 -28.48 -28.57 13.17
C ARG A 126 -29.86 -27.92 13.11
N SER A 127 -29.95 -26.64 12.78
CA SER A 127 -31.21 -25.90 12.81
C SER A 127 -31.26 -24.95 11.62
N ARG A 128 -32.08 -25.29 10.64
CA ARG A 128 -32.27 -24.49 9.42
C ARG A 128 -32.72 -23.07 9.80
N GLY A 129 -32.02 -22.07 9.27
CA GLY A 129 -32.32 -20.66 9.51
C GLY A 129 -31.74 -20.06 10.80
N LYS A 130 -31.13 -20.85 11.70
CA LYS A 130 -30.44 -20.31 12.88
C LYS A 130 -28.98 -20.01 12.55
N LYS A 131 -28.51 -18.81 12.92
CA LYS A 131 -27.10 -18.44 12.84
C LYS A 131 -26.36 -18.77 14.13
N VAL A 132 -25.09 -19.13 14.04
CA VAL A 132 -24.19 -19.47 15.14
C VAL A 132 -22.89 -18.69 15.05
N LYS A 133 -22.21 -18.52 16.18
CA LYS A 133 -20.93 -17.80 16.28
C LYS A 133 -19.72 -18.61 15.85
N SER A 134 -19.91 -19.90 15.55
CA SER A 134 -18.81 -20.81 15.23
C SER A 134 -19.14 -21.77 14.10
N CYS A 135 -18.16 -22.01 13.23
CA CYS A 135 -18.24 -22.98 12.15
C CYS A 135 -17.01 -23.90 12.19
N TYR A 136 -17.23 -25.21 12.18
CA TYR A 136 -16.14 -26.18 12.10
C TYR A 136 -15.47 -26.12 10.72
N ILE A 137 -14.14 -26.04 10.71
CA ILE A 137 -13.34 -26.00 9.46
C ILE A 137 -12.85 -27.42 9.14
N GLY A 138 -12.13 -28.03 10.07
CA GLY A 138 -11.40 -29.27 9.82
C GLY A 138 -10.34 -29.54 10.88
N GLU A 139 -9.41 -30.45 10.57
CA GLU A 139 -8.23 -30.73 11.38
C GLU A 139 -7.17 -29.63 11.20
N GLU A 140 -6.43 -29.32 12.25
CA GLU A 140 -5.28 -28.42 12.17
C GLU A 140 -4.23 -28.97 11.20
N GLY A 141 -4.13 -28.31 10.05
CA GLY A 141 -3.14 -28.63 9.01
C GLY A 141 -3.77 -29.23 7.76
N SER A 142 -5.07 -29.57 7.82
CA SER A 142 -5.83 -30.04 6.66
C SER A 142 -5.89 -28.97 5.54
N PRO A 143 -6.16 -29.37 4.28
CA PRO A 143 -6.33 -28.43 3.18
C PRO A 143 -7.36 -27.32 3.48
N GLU A 144 -8.45 -27.65 4.17
CA GLU A 144 -9.49 -26.70 4.57
C GLU A 144 -8.97 -25.69 5.61
N HIS A 145 -8.13 -26.13 6.55
CA HIS A 145 -7.49 -25.23 7.51
C HIS A 145 -6.52 -24.27 6.81
N GLN A 146 -5.73 -24.75 5.85
CA GLN A 146 -4.82 -23.91 5.08
C GLN A 146 -5.59 -22.90 4.21
N GLU A 147 -6.67 -23.32 3.57
CA GLU A 147 -7.52 -22.41 2.80
C GLU A 147 -8.21 -21.39 3.70
N ALA A 148 -8.64 -21.77 4.91
CA ALA A 148 -9.19 -20.83 5.88
C ALA A 148 -8.15 -19.78 6.30
N LYS A 149 -6.89 -20.19 6.52
CA LYS A 149 -5.78 -19.25 6.79
C LYS A 149 -5.54 -18.30 5.61
N ARG A 150 -5.54 -18.81 4.37
CA ARG A 150 -5.44 -17.99 3.16
C ARG A 150 -6.61 -17.02 3.04
N ALA A 151 -7.84 -17.46 3.29
CA ALA A 151 -9.03 -16.63 3.28
C ALA A 151 -8.97 -15.50 4.32
N LYS A 152 -8.42 -15.78 5.51
CA LYS A 152 -8.16 -14.76 6.54
C LYS A 152 -7.13 -13.74 6.04
N TYR A 153 -6.02 -14.22 5.48
CA TYR A 153 -4.96 -13.38 4.94
C TYR A 153 -5.47 -12.46 3.81
N ARG A 154 -6.22 -13.00 2.84
CA ARG A 154 -6.84 -12.22 1.76
C ARG A 154 -7.70 -11.08 2.32
N ARG A 155 -8.54 -11.36 3.32
CA ARG A 155 -9.37 -10.34 3.99
C ARG A 155 -8.52 -9.22 4.60
N GLU A 156 -7.46 -9.58 5.32
CA GLU A 156 -6.59 -8.59 5.99
C GLU A 156 -5.83 -7.75 4.97
N ARG A 157 -5.31 -8.38 3.91
CA ARG A 157 -4.61 -7.70 2.83
C ARG A 157 -5.52 -6.77 2.03
N LEU A 158 -6.74 -7.20 1.72
CA LEU A 158 -7.75 -6.34 1.07
C LEU A 158 -8.04 -5.10 1.91
N LYS A 159 -8.20 -5.25 3.23
CA LYS A 159 -8.42 -4.13 4.14
C LYS A 159 -7.25 -3.14 4.16
N GLU A 160 -6.01 -3.62 4.02
CA GLU A 160 -4.82 -2.78 3.91
C GLU A 160 -4.79 -2.01 2.58
N ILE A 161 -5.06 -2.70 1.47
CA ILE A 161 -5.13 -2.10 0.13
C ILE A 161 -6.21 -1.02 0.09
N ASP A 162 -7.41 -1.30 0.61
CA ASP A 162 -8.52 -0.34 0.63
C ASP A 162 -8.13 0.93 1.41
N ARG A 163 -7.40 0.81 2.52
CA ARG A 163 -6.87 1.96 3.27
C ARG A 163 -5.84 2.76 2.47
N HIS A 164 -4.93 2.07 1.76
CA HIS A 164 -3.92 2.75 0.94
C HIS A 164 -4.55 3.47 -0.24
N LEU A 165 -5.55 2.87 -0.90
CA LEU A 165 -6.33 3.52 -1.94
C LEU A 165 -7.03 4.77 -1.41
N GLU A 166 -7.72 4.67 -0.26
CA GLU A 166 -8.38 5.83 0.36
C GLU A 166 -7.39 6.96 0.66
N MET A 167 -6.20 6.64 1.16
CA MET A 167 -5.15 7.63 1.43
C MET A 167 -4.67 8.31 0.15
N LEU A 168 -4.40 7.55 -0.92
CA LEU A 168 -3.93 8.10 -2.20
C LEU A 168 -5.00 8.97 -2.89
N MET A 169 -6.26 8.56 -2.86
CA MET A 169 -7.37 9.33 -3.46
C MET A 169 -7.60 10.66 -2.74
N ARG A 170 -7.39 10.71 -1.41
CA ARG A 170 -7.46 11.97 -0.66
C ARG A 170 -6.33 12.95 -1.03
N CYS A 171 -5.13 12.42 -1.31
CA CYS A 171 -3.99 13.22 -1.76
C CYS A 171 -4.20 13.80 -3.16
N ASP A 172 -4.87 13.06 -4.05
CA ASP A 172 -5.22 13.50 -5.40
C ASP A 172 -6.27 14.62 -5.39
N SER A 173 -7.29 14.49 -4.53
CA SER A 173 -8.39 15.48 -4.43
C SER A 173 -8.01 16.81 -3.75
N SER A 174 -6.80 16.92 -3.17
CA SER A 174 -6.35 18.09 -2.40
C SER A 174 -5.44 19.04 -3.19
N GLN A 175 -5.27 18.83 -4.51
CA GLN A 175 -4.45 19.64 -5.40
C GLN A 175 -5.28 20.56 -6.29
#